data_AF-F2QPS6-F1
#
_entry.id   AF-F2QPS6-F1
#
_cell.length_a   1.000
_cell.length_b   1.000
_cell.length_c   1.000
_cell.angle_alpha   90.00
_cell.angle_beta   90.00
_cell.angle_gamma   90.00
#
_symmetry.space_group_name_H-M   'P 1'
#
loop_
_entity.id
_entity.type
_entity.pdbx_description
1 polymer ?
#
loop_
_entity_poly.entity_id
_entity_poly.type
_entity_poly.pdbx_seq_one_letter_code
_entity_poly.pdbx_strand_id
1 'polypeptide(L)'
;MSDLQETVSLIRSTIENFQIEPDVQTINQINENLSLLSSKRKLKLDHQLDLLSRISKQRDELKEFNKQLLETEDRQQTLKSIEELEHEKFKLAKSITDLEMNMNHLQNSISSLTQNLNELEEQEKAVISNDLQENYDSTVLRLKLFKSMGLMIDTSKDKDQIIIYNKDKGVSDILPVEENYSDFFVSNYVWDNL
;
A
#
# COMPACT_ATOMS: atom_id res chain seq x y z
N MET A 1 -88.42 63.74 -58.43
CA MET A 1 -89.13 62.44 -58.39
C MET A 1 -88.26 61.29 -58.92
N SER A 2 -87.30 61.54 -59.82
CA SER A 2 -86.35 60.52 -60.35
C SER A 2 -85.35 60.00 -59.31
N ASP A 3 -84.74 60.88 -58.51
CA ASP A 3 -83.70 60.52 -57.53
C ASP A 3 -84.22 59.61 -56.40
N LEU A 4 -85.52 59.72 -56.07
CA LEU A 4 -86.15 58.86 -55.08
C LEU A 4 -86.35 57.42 -55.60
N GLN A 5 -86.44 57.25 -56.91
CA GLN A 5 -86.63 55.95 -57.54
C GLN A 5 -85.30 55.19 -57.67
N GLU A 6 -84.20 55.93 -57.92
CA GLU A 6 -82.84 55.40 -57.95
C GLU A 6 -82.36 54.95 -56.57
N THR A 7 -82.64 55.74 -55.52
CA THR A 7 -82.34 55.37 -54.13
C THR A 7 -83.13 54.15 -53.65
N VAL A 8 -84.42 54.04 -54.01
CA VAL A 8 -85.22 52.84 -53.71
C VAL A 8 -84.69 51.60 -54.44
N SER A 9 -84.23 51.76 -55.68
CA SER A 9 -83.61 50.66 -56.45
C SER A 9 -82.30 50.19 -55.80
N LEU A 10 -81.44 51.12 -55.37
CA LEU A 10 -80.18 50.80 -54.68
C LEU A 10 -80.41 50.10 -53.34
N ILE A 11 -81.42 50.52 -52.57
CA ILE A 11 -81.78 49.87 -51.30
C ILE A 11 -82.24 48.43 -51.57
N ARG A 12 -83.07 48.19 -52.59
CA ARG A 12 -83.51 46.83 -52.97
C ARG A 12 -82.35 45.96 -53.42
N SER A 13 -81.46 46.47 -54.28
CA SER A 13 -80.27 45.71 -54.71
C SER A 13 -79.33 45.41 -53.55
N THR A 14 -79.25 46.31 -52.55
CA THR A 14 -78.43 46.09 -51.36
C THR A 14 -79.05 45.01 -50.46
N ILE A 15 -80.38 44.98 -50.32
CA ILE A 15 -81.09 43.94 -49.57
C ILE A 15 -80.98 42.58 -50.26
N GLU A 16 -81.11 42.52 -51.58
CA GLU A 16 -80.99 41.27 -52.35
C GLU A 16 -79.55 40.71 -52.34
N ASN A 17 -78.54 41.59 -52.33
CA ASN A 17 -77.14 41.18 -52.25
C ASN A 17 -76.64 40.96 -50.82
N PHE A 18 -77.46 41.22 -49.79
CA PHE A 18 -77.08 40.98 -48.40
C PHE A 18 -77.24 39.50 -48.05
N GLN A 19 -76.19 38.72 -48.30
CA GLN A 19 -76.18 37.28 -48.10
C GLN A 19 -75.87 36.91 -46.64
N ILE A 20 -76.90 36.71 -45.82
CA ILE A 20 -76.77 36.33 -44.41
C ILE A 20 -76.46 34.83 -44.26
N GLU A 21 -77.01 34.00 -45.15
CA GLU A 21 -76.92 32.54 -45.05
C GLU A 21 -75.47 32.00 -45.08
N PRO A 22 -74.57 32.46 -45.97
CA PRO A 22 -73.17 32.03 -45.96
C PRO A 22 -72.43 32.42 -44.67
N ASP A 23 -72.75 33.57 -44.09
CA ASP A 23 -72.16 34.03 -42.82
C ASP A 23 -72.61 33.14 -41.66
N VAL A 24 -73.90 32.78 -41.61
CA VAL A 24 -74.44 31.85 -40.61
C VAL A 24 -73.78 30.47 -40.75
N GLN A 25 -73.61 29.97 -41.97
CA GLN A 25 -72.89 28.71 -42.23
C GLN A 25 -71.43 28.78 -41.77
N THR A 26 -70.75 29.91 -42.03
CA THR A 26 -69.37 30.14 -41.58
C THR A 26 -69.29 30.16 -40.05
N ILE A 27 -70.24 30.81 -39.36
CA ILE A 27 -70.32 30.83 -37.89
C ILE A 27 -70.53 29.41 -37.34
N ASN A 28 -71.39 28.61 -37.96
CA ASN A 28 -71.59 27.21 -37.57
C ASN A 28 -70.31 26.39 -37.74
N GLN A 29 -69.61 26.55 -38.86
CA GLN A 29 -68.33 25.89 -39.10
C GLN A 29 -67.27 26.31 -38.08
N ILE A 30 -67.22 27.59 -37.69
CA ILE A 30 -66.32 28.08 -36.63
C ILE A 30 -66.66 27.41 -35.29
N ASN A 31 -67.94 27.29 -34.94
CA ASN A 31 -68.36 26.63 -33.71
C ASN A 31 -68.00 25.14 -33.68
N GLU A 32 -68.17 24.43 -34.80
CA GLU A 32 -67.73 23.03 -34.94
C GLU A 32 -66.21 22.91 -34.77
N ASN A 33 -65.44 23.80 -35.41
CA ASN A 33 -63.99 23.84 -35.27
C ASN A 33 -63.54 24.13 -33.83
N LEU A 34 -64.24 25.03 -33.13
CA LEU A 34 -63.98 25.32 -31.70
C LEU A 34 -64.29 24.09 -30.83
N SER A 35 -65.37 23.38 -31.11
CA SER A 35 -65.72 22.14 -30.41
C SER A 35 -64.66 21.06 -30.64
N LEU A 36 -64.22 20.87 -31.89
CA LEU A 36 -63.14 19.94 -32.23
C LEU A 36 -61.82 20.32 -31.56
N LEU A 37 -61.48 21.61 -31.55
CA LEU A 37 -60.27 22.12 -30.92
C LEU A 37 -60.29 21.90 -29.40
N SER A 38 -61.42 22.17 -28.75
CA SER A 38 -61.56 21.95 -27.31
C SER A 38 -61.44 20.46 -26.94
N SER A 39 -62.02 19.58 -27.76
CA SER A 39 -61.91 18.13 -27.60
C SER A 39 -60.47 17.64 -27.78
N LYS A 40 -59.77 18.09 -28.83
CA LYS A 40 -58.34 17.77 -29.04
C LYS A 40 -57.47 18.28 -27.91
N ARG A 41 -57.74 19.50 -27.42
CA ARG A 41 -57.01 20.09 -26.30
C ARG A 41 -57.20 19.26 -25.04
N LYS A 42 -58.43 18.81 -24.74
CA LYS A 42 -58.73 17.96 -23.59
C LYS A 42 -57.98 16.63 -23.67
N LEU A 43 -58.02 15.95 -24.81
CA LEU A 43 -57.28 14.70 -25.00
C LEU A 43 -55.77 14.87 -24.81
N LYS A 44 -55.20 15.95 -25.33
CA LYS A 44 -53.77 16.25 -25.14
C LYS A 44 -53.43 16.54 -23.67
N LEU A 45 -54.29 17.27 -22.97
CA LEU A 45 -54.14 17.54 -21.54
C LEU A 45 -54.18 16.24 -20.73
N ASP A 46 -55.19 15.41 -20.96
CA ASP A 46 -55.38 14.14 -20.26
C ASP A 46 -54.18 13.21 -20.48
N HIS A 47 -53.67 13.13 -21.72
CA HIS A 47 -52.47 12.36 -22.02
C HIS A 47 -51.21 12.89 -21.31
N GLN A 48 -51.03 14.21 -21.27
CA GLN A 48 -49.90 14.83 -20.57
C GLN A 48 -49.99 14.62 -19.05
N LEU A 49 -51.19 14.67 -18.46
CA LEU A 49 -51.40 14.40 -17.04
C LEU A 49 -51.10 12.95 -16.68
N ASP A 50 -51.52 12.01 -17.52
CA ASP A 50 -51.20 10.58 -17.34
C ASP A 50 -49.68 10.34 -17.44
N LEU A 51 -49.03 10.90 -18.45
CA LEU A 51 -47.57 10.82 -18.59
C LEU A 51 -46.85 11.42 -17.37
N LEU A 52 -47.29 12.59 -16.89
CA LEU A 52 -46.75 13.23 -15.70
C LEU A 52 -46.94 12.34 -14.45
N SER A 53 -48.12 11.73 -14.30
CA SER A 53 -48.40 10.82 -13.18
C SER A 53 -47.48 9.60 -13.21
N ARG A 54 -47.27 8.99 -14.38
CA ARG A 54 -46.36 7.85 -14.54
C ARG A 54 -44.91 8.22 -14.22
N ILE A 55 -44.42 9.34 -14.76
CA ILE A 55 -43.06 9.81 -14.46
C ILE A 55 -42.91 10.14 -12.98
N SER A 56 -43.92 10.75 -12.35
CA SER A 56 -43.88 11.04 -10.92
C SER A 56 -43.76 9.76 -10.09
N LYS A 57 -44.55 8.73 -10.41
CA LYS A 57 -44.47 7.43 -9.74
C LYS A 57 -43.11 6.77 -9.92
N GLN A 58 -42.58 6.73 -11.15
CA GLN A 58 -41.26 6.16 -11.42
C GLN A 58 -40.15 6.93 -10.68
N ARG A 59 -40.25 8.25 -10.59
CA ARG A 59 -39.32 9.06 -9.81
C ARG A 59 -39.39 8.71 -8.32
N ASP A 60 -40.58 8.55 -7.78
CA ASP A 60 -40.78 8.23 -6.37
C ASP A 60 -40.27 6.82 -6.05
N GLU A 61 -40.51 5.84 -6.93
CA GLU A 61 -39.94 4.49 -6.85
C GLU A 61 -38.41 4.51 -6.88
N LEU A 62 -37.80 5.23 -7.83
CA LEU A 62 -36.34 5.36 -7.91
C LEU A 62 -35.74 6.07 -6.69
N LYS A 63 -36.47 7.06 -6.14
CA LYS A 63 -36.03 7.78 -4.94
C LYS A 63 -36.07 6.88 -3.71
N GLU A 64 -37.13 6.11 -3.53
CA GLU A 64 -37.22 5.12 -2.45
C GLU A 64 -36.17 4.02 -2.61
N PHE A 65 -35.95 3.52 -3.83
CA PHE A 65 -34.88 2.54 -4.09
C PHE A 65 -33.49 3.10 -3.75
N ASN A 66 -33.20 4.35 -4.12
CA ASN A 66 -31.92 4.99 -3.81
C ASN A 66 -31.77 5.23 -2.30
N LYS A 67 -32.84 5.63 -1.62
CA LYS A 67 -32.86 5.74 -0.16
C LYS A 67 -32.60 4.40 0.51
N GLN A 68 -33.25 3.32 0.05
CA GLN A 68 -33.00 1.96 0.54
C GLN A 68 -31.54 1.54 0.31
N LEU A 69 -30.96 1.85 -0.85
CA LEU A 69 -29.55 1.55 -1.16
C LEU A 69 -28.57 2.35 -0.28
N LEU A 70 -28.93 3.57 0.10
CA LEU A 70 -28.16 4.40 1.03
C LEU A 70 -28.30 3.93 2.48
N GLU A 71 -29.50 3.48 2.86
CA GLU A 71 -29.83 2.96 4.19
C GLU A 71 -29.48 1.48 4.34
N THR A 72 -29.03 0.80 3.28
CA THR A 72 -28.58 -0.59 3.37
C THR A 72 -27.40 -0.64 4.32
N GLU A 73 -27.58 -1.31 5.46
CA GLU A 73 -26.55 -1.45 6.51
C GLU A 73 -25.21 -1.96 5.93
N ASP A 74 -25.26 -2.78 4.88
CA ASP A 74 -24.10 -3.25 4.13
C ASP A 74 -23.20 -2.11 3.65
N ARG A 75 -23.74 -0.96 3.24
CA ARG A 75 -22.89 0.16 2.78
C ARG A 75 -22.13 0.82 3.92
N GLN A 76 -22.79 0.99 5.07
CA GLN A 76 -22.11 1.55 6.25
C GLN A 76 -21.11 0.56 6.84
N GLN A 77 -21.44 -0.74 6.83
CA GLN A 77 -20.52 -1.81 7.26
C GLN A 77 -19.31 -1.91 6.32
N THR A 78 -19.54 -1.92 5.00
CA THR A 78 -18.45 -1.92 4.00
C THR A 78 -17.57 -0.69 4.11
N LEU A 79 -18.13 0.51 4.32
CA LEU A 79 -17.33 1.72 4.55
C LEU A 79 -16.48 1.61 5.81
N LYS A 80 -17.03 1.14 6.93
CA LYS A 80 -16.25 0.90 8.16
C LYS A 80 -15.14 -0.12 7.94
N SER A 81 -15.43 -1.24 7.27
CA SER A 81 -14.41 -2.24 6.95
C SER A 81 -13.33 -1.70 6.02
N ILE A 82 -13.67 -0.82 5.07
CA ILE A 82 -12.68 -0.14 4.22
C ILE A 82 -11.77 0.76 5.08
N GLU A 83 -12.35 1.56 5.97
CA GLU A 83 -11.58 2.45 6.88
C GLU A 83 -10.64 1.64 7.81
N GLU A 84 -11.13 0.52 8.36
CA GLU A 84 -10.33 -0.40 9.18
C GLU A 84 -9.16 -0.98 8.37
N LEU A 85 -9.42 -1.47 7.15
CA LEU A 85 -8.39 -1.99 6.25
C LEU A 85 -7.38 -0.92 5.83
N GLU A 86 -7.80 0.32 5.61
CA GLU A 86 -6.88 1.43 5.33
C GLU A 86 -5.98 1.72 6.52
N HIS A 87 -6.51 1.68 7.74
CA HIS A 87 -5.73 1.87 8.94
C HIS A 87 -4.72 0.73 9.18
N GLU A 88 -5.13 -0.52 8.93
CA GLU A 88 -4.23 -1.68 8.99
C GLU A 88 -3.13 -1.60 7.92
N LYS A 89 -3.48 -1.21 6.69
CA LYS A 89 -2.51 -0.98 5.61
C LYS A 89 -1.50 0.08 6.00
N PHE A 90 -1.93 1.18 6.63
CA PHE A 90 -1.03 2.23 7.09
C PHE A 90 -0.11 1.75 8.23
N LYS A 91 -0.65 0.99 9.19
CA LYS A 91 0.14 0.35 10.25
C LYS A 91 1.18 -0.61 9.69
N LEU A 92 0.80 -1.44 8.73
CA LEU A 92 1.69 -2.40 8.08
C LEU A 92 2.78 -1.67 7.30
N ALA A 93 2.43 -0.66 6.51
CA ALA A 93 3.40 0.15 5.77
C ALA A 93 4.40 0.82 6.73
N LYS A 94 3.93 1.37 7.86
CA LYS A 94 4.81 1.91 8.90
C LYS A 94 5.73 0.84 9.48
N SER A 95 5.21 -0.33 9.83
CA SER A 95 6.01 -1.44 10.35
C SER A 95 7.05 -1.93 9.34
N ILE A 96 6.72 -1.93 8.04
CA ILE A 96 7.68 -2.26 6.97
C ILE A 96 8.79 -1.22 6.93
N THR A 97 8.45 0.08 6.93
CA THR A 97 9.45 1.16 6.95
C THR A 97 10.36 1.07 8.18
N ASP A 98 9.81 0.80 9.36
CA ASP A 98 10.58 0.64 10.59
C ASP A 98 11.53 -0.57 10.51
N LEU A 99 11.07 -1.69 9.92
CA LEU A 99 11.90 -2.88 9.68
C LEU A 99 12.98 -2.61 8.62
N GLU A 100 12.68 -1.89 7.55
CA GLU A 100 13.65 -1.50 6.53
C GLU A 100 14.74 -0.58 7.12
N MET A 101 14.37 0.36 7.99
CA MET A 101 15.35 1.19 8.70
C MET A 101 16.27 0.34 9.60
N ASN A 102 15.70 -0.60 10.36
CA ASN A 102 16.48 -1.50 11.20
C ASN A 102 17.39 -2.42 10.38
N MET A 103 16.90 -2.93 9.25
CA MET A 103 17.70 -3.75 8.33
C MET A 103 18.88 -2.96 7.77
N ASN A 104 18.65 -1.73 7.32
CA ASN A 104 19.72 -0.83 6.85
C ASN A 104 20.74 -0.53 7.97
N HIS A 105 20.29 -0.30 9.20
CA HIS A 105 21.18 -0.10 10.34
C HIS A 105 22.05 -1.33 10.63
N LEU A 106 21.45 -2.53 10.64
CA LEU A 106 22.18 -3.78 10.84
C LEU A 106 23.17 -4.02 9.70
N GLN A 107 22.79 -3.76 8.45
CA GLN A 107 23.66 -3.93 7.30
C GLN A 107 24.87 -2.98 7.34
N ASN A 108 24.66 -1.73 7.75
CA ASN A 108 25.76 -0.79 8.00
C ASN A 108 26.68 -1.26 9.14
N SER A 109 26.11 -1.83 10.20
CA SER A 109 26.87 -2.39 11.33
C SER A 109 27.70 -3.60 10.92
N ILE A 110 27.16 -4.47 10.07
CA ILE A 110 27.89 -5.60 9.50
C ILE A 110 29.03 -5.10 8.62
N SER A 111 28.77 -4.10 7.76
CA SER A 111 29.79 -3.51 6.90
C SER A 111 30.94 -2.91 7.71
N SER A 112 30.66 -2.17 8.79
CA SER A 112 31.70 -1.57 9.63
C SER A 112 32.48 -2.63 10.42
N LEU A 113 31.82 -3.66 10.96
CA LEU A 113 32.50 -4.77 11.63
C LEU A 113 33.38 -5.57 10.67
N THR A 114 32.93 -5.79 9.43
CA THR A 114 33.71 -6.47 8.39
C THR A 114 34.93 -5.64 8.00
N GLN A 115 34.78 -4.32 7.88
CA GLN A 115 35.91 -3.42 7.66
C GLN A 115 36.91 -3.47 8.82
N ASN A 116 36.44 -3.38 10.06
CA ASN A 116 37.29 -3.46 11.25
C ASN A 116 38.03 -4.81 11.33
N LEU A 117 37.37 -5.92 10.97
CA LEU A 117 38.02 -7.22 10.89
C LEU A 117 39.13 -7.24 9.83
N ASN A 118 38.86 -6.72 8.64
CA ASN A 118 39.88 -6.64 7.59
C ASN A 118 41.07 -5.76 8.02
N GLU A 119 40.81 -4.63 8.69
CA GLU A 119 41.87 -3.76 9.22
C GLU A 119 42.70 -4.47 10.30
N LEU A 120 42.07 -5.24 11.20
CA LEU A 120 42.76 -6.04 12.22
C LEU A 120 43.56 -7.20 11.61
N GLU A 121 43.03 -7.90 10.60
CA GLU A 121 43.77 -8.94 9.88
C GLU A 121 44.99 -8.38 9.15
N GLU A 122 44.88 -7.17 8.60
CA GLU A 122 46.00 -6.48 7.96
C GLU A 122 47.06 -6.06 9.00
N GLN A 123 46.63 -5.55 10.16
CA GLN A 123 47.52 -5.27 11.30
C GLN A 123 48.21 -6.54 11.82
N GLU A 124 47.50 -7.65 11.97
CA GLU A 124 48.07 -8.92 12.41
C GLU A 124 49.15 -9.39 11.43
N LYS A 125 48.87 -9.35 10.12
CA LYS A 125 49.85 -9.67 9.08
C LYS A 125 51.08 -8.75 9.15
N ALA A 126 50.88 -7.46 9.34
CA ALA A 126 51.95 -6.47 9.45
C ALA A 126 52.84 -6.71 10.69
N VAL A 127 52.24 -7.01 11.85
CA VAL A 127 52.97 -7.37 13.07
C VAL A 127 53.75 -8.66 12.87
N ILE A 128 53.13 -9.71 12.31
CA ILE A 128 53.81 -10.98 12.02
C ILE A 128 54.98 -10.78 11.05
N SER A 129 54.81 -9.97 10.00
CA SER A 129 55.90 -9.70 9.05
C SER A 129 57.04 -8.89 9.67
N ASN A 130 56.74 -7.91 10.53
CA ASN A 130 57.75 -7.12 11.23
C ASN A 130 58.50 -7.97 12.27
N ASP A 131 57.80 -8.80 13.04
CA ASP A 131 58.42 -9.74 13.99
C ASP A 131 59.33 -10.76 13.28
N LEU A 132 58.93 -11.24 12.10
CA LEU A 132 59.74 -12.16 11.29
C LEU A 132 60.97 -11.50 10.67
N GLN A 133 60.94 -10.18 10.44
CA GLN A 133 62.09 -9.43 9.92
C GLN A 133 63.07 -9.00 11.02
N GLU A 134 62.57 -8.69 12.22
CA GLU A 134 63.42 -8.22 13.34
C GLU A 134 64.03 -9.36 14.17
N ASN A 135 63.42 -10.55 14.27
CA ASN A 135 63.89 -11.66 15.11
C ASN A 135 64.26 -12.93 14.32
N TYR A 136 65.46 -12.92 13.70
CA TYR A 136 66.13 -14.15 13.24
C TYR A 136 66.83 -14.93 14.36
N ASP A 137 66.48 -14.70 15.63
CA ASP A 137 67.02 -15.51 16.71
C ASP A 137 66.37 -16.90 16.69
N SER A 138 67.20 -17.93 16.55
CA SER A 138 66.79 -19.34 16.48
C SER A 138 65.92 -19.77 17.66
N THR A 139 66.02 -19.09 18.80
CA THR A 139 65.22 -19.29 20.01
C THR A 139 63.77 -18.87 19.81
N VAL A 140 63.53 -17.70 19.21
CA VAL A 140 62.19 -17.16 18.92
C VAL A 140 61.43 -18.05 17.94
N LEU A 141 62.13 -18.54 16.90
CA LEU A 141 61.56 -19.50 15.95
C LEU A 141 61.17 -20.82 16.60
N ARG A 142 62.02 -21.37 17.48
CA ARG A 142 61.69 -22.59 18.24
C ARG A 142 60.49 -22.37 19.17
N LEU A 143 60.46 -21.25 19.90
CA LEU A 143 59.34 -20.90 20.77
C LEU A 143 58.02 -20.75 19.98
N LYS A 144 58.07 -20.14 18.79
CA LYS A 144 56.91 -20.00 17.91
C LYS A 144 56.42 -21.36 17.38
N LEU A 145 57.33 -22.28 17.06
CA LEU A 145 56.98 -23.65 16.67
C LEU A 145 56.22 -24.37 17.80
N PHE A 146 56.76 -24.35 19.02
CA PHE A 146 56.11 -24.96 20.18
C PHE A 146 54.76 -24.31 20.50
N LYS A 147 54.65 -22.98 20.39
CA LYS A 147 53.36 -22.27 20.54
C LYS A 147 52.35 -22.65 19.46
N SER A 148 52.80 -22.78 18.20
CA SER A 148 51.93 -23.19 17.09
C SER A 148 51.42 -24.62 17.22
N MET A 149 52.18 -25.48 17.90
CA MET A 149 51.75 -26.84 18.24
C MET A 149 50.69 -26.88 19.35
N GLY A 150 50.45 -25.77 20.06
CA GLY A 150 49.45 -25.69 21.12
C GLY A 150 50.03 -25.66 22.53
N LEU A 151 51.35 -25.50 22.69
CA LEU A 151 52.00 -25.40 23.99
C LEU A 151 52.08 -23.94 24.43
N MET A 152 51.40 -23.59 25.52
CA MET A 152 51.54 -22.29 26.19
C MET A 152 52.10 -22.48 27.59
N ILE A 153 53.05 -21.64 27.97
CA ILE A 153 53.61 -21.61 29.32
C ILE A 153 53.02 -20.39 30.02
N ASP A 154 52.36 -20.60 31.15
CA ASP A 154 51.89 -19.52 32.01
C ASP A 154 52.80 -19.42 33.24
N THR A 155 53.59 -18.35 33.29
CA THR A 155 54.49 -18.00 34.41
C THR A 155 53.92 -16.87 35.26
N SER A 156 52.63 -16.52 35.10
CA SER A 156 52.04 -15.31 35.68
C SER A 156 51.58 -15.47 37.13
N LYS A 157 51.59 -16.70 37.67
CA LYS A 157 51.19 -17.03 39.04
C LYS A 157 52.33 -17.78 39.71
N ASP A 158 52.37 -17.80 41.05
CA ASP A 158 53.36 -18.49 41.92
C ASP A 158 53.63 -19.99 41.61
N LYS A 159 53.03 -20.55 40.56
CA LYS A 159 53.24 -21.91 40.05
C LYS A 159 53.39 -21.86 38.54
N ASP A 160 54.50 -22.37 38.03
CA ASP A 160 54.71 -22.55 36.60
C ASP A 160 53.75 -23.64 36.08
N GLN A 161 52.91 -23.30 35.10
CA GLN A 161 51.95 -24.22 34.50
C GLN A 161 52.11 -24.27 32.98
N ILE A 162 52.05 -25.48 32.42
CA ILE A 162 52.06 -25.72 30.98
C ILE A 162 50.63 -26.04 30.55
N ILE A 163 50.08 -25.22 29.65
CA ILE A 163 48.78 -25.43 29.04
C ILE A 163 48.99 -26.08 27.67
N ILE A 164 48.39 -27.24 27.47
CA ILE A 164 48.48 -28.02 26.24
C ILE A 164 47.13 -27.95 25.55
N TYR A 165 47.12 -27.38 24.35
CA TYR A 165 45.91 -27.28 23.53
C TYR A 165 45.93 -28.33 22.41
N ASN A 166 45.09 -29.35 22.53
CA ASN A 166 44.93 -30.36 21.49
C ASN A 166 43.98 -29.84 20.40
N LYS A 167 44.51 -29.64 19.18
CA LYS A 167 43.73 -29.07 18.07
C LYS A 167 42.63 -29.99 17.55
N ASP A 168 42.81 -31.31 17.68
CA ASP A 168 41.87 -32.30 17.13
C ASP A 168 40.71 -32.56 18.08
N LYS A 169 40.94 -32.47 19.40
CA LYS A 169 39.92 -32.71 20.43
C LYS A 169 39.28 -31.42 20.96
N GLY A 170 39.90 -30.25 20.75
CA GLY A 170 39.40 -28.97 21.25
C GLY A 170 39.43 -28.83 22.79
N VAL A 171 40.20 -29.67 23.47
CA VAL A 171 40.34 -29.69 24.94
C VAL A 171 41.70 -29.12 25.32
N SER A 172 41.71 -28.22 26.31
CA SER A 172 42.93 -27.70 26.93
C SER A 172 43.22 -28.46 28.22
N ASP A 173 44.41 -29.05 28.34
CA ASP A 173 44.89 -29.67 29.56
C ASP A 173 45.94 -28.80 30.25
N ILE A 174 46.00 -28.85 31.58
CA ILE A 174 46.87 -28.00 32.40
C ILE A 174 47.79 -28.89 33.22
N LEU A 175 49.08 -28.85 32.93
CA LEU A 175 50.13 -29.55 33.67
C LEU A 175 50.85 -28.57 34.60
N PRO A 176 50.72 -28.69 35.93
CA PRO A 176 51.54 -27.94 36.87
C PRO A 176 52.96 -28.49 36.89
N VAL A 177 53.96 -27.61 36.77
CA VAL A 177 55.38 -27.99 36.87
C VAL A 177 55.75 -28.05 38.35
N GLU A 178 55.75 -29.25 38.92
CA GLU A 178 56.25 -29.51 40.28
C GLU A 178 57.59 -30.25 40.21
N GLU A 179 58.52 -29.97 41.14
CA GLU A 179 59.87 -30.59 41.20
C GLU A 179 59.85 -32.14 41.34
N ASN A 180 58.69 -32.72 41.65
CA ASN A 180 58.51 -34.16 41.85
C ASN A 180 58.27 -34.93 40.55
N TYR A 181 58.04 -34.26 39.42
CA TYR A 181 57.84 -34.94 38.13
C TYR A 181 59.18 -35.18 37.44
N SER A 182 59.39 -36.41 36.96
CA SER A 182 60.54 -36.72 36.10
C SER A 182 60.38 -36.06 34.73
N ASP A 183 61.47 -35.53 34.17
CA ASP A 183 61.54 -35.00 32.80
C ASP A 183 60.97 -35.98 31.76
N PHE A 184 61.12 -37.28 32.00
CA PHE A 184 60.56 -38.35 31.16
C PHE A 184 59.03 -38.39 31.20
N PHE A 185 58.44 -38.18 32.38
CA PHE A 185 56.98 -38.14 32.57
C PHE A 185 56.39 -36.91 31.90
N VAL A 186 57.00 -35.73 32.13
CA VAL A 186 56.55 -34.46 31.53
C VAL A 186 56.59 -34.53 30.00
N SER A 187 57.68 -35.07 29.44
CA SER A 187 57.83 -35.18 27.99
C SER A 187 56.78 -36.09 27.36
N ASN A 188 56.57 -37.30 27.90
CA ASN A 188 55.56 -38.22 27.35
C ASN A 188 54.14 -37.67 27.50
N TYR A 189 53.83 -37.07 28.65
CA TYR A 189 52.52 -36.45 28.87
C TYR A 189 52.22 -35.35 27.85
N VAL A 190 53.24 -34.55 27.52
CA VAL A 190 53.12 -33.52 26.49
C VAL A 190 52.88 -34.12 25.11
N TRP A 191 53.66 -35.14 24.71
CA TRP A 191 53.51 -35.78 23.41
C TRP A 191 52.21 -36.56 23.24
N ASP A 192 51.67 -37.16 24.31
CA ASP A 192 50.43 -37.93 24.27
C ASP A 192 49.17 -37.04 24.19
N ASN A 193 49.27 -35.79 24.66
CA ASN A 193 48.15 -34.85 24.74
C ASN A 193 48.16 -33.73 23.67
N LEU A 194 49.20 -33.66 22.83
CA LEU A 194 49.30 -32.76 21.67
C LEU A 194 48.25 -33.07 20.59
#